data_AF-A0A2D9N691-F1
#
_entry.id   AF-A0A2D9N691-F1
#
_cell.length_a   1.000
_cell.length_b   1.000
_cell.length_c   1.000
_cell.angle_alpha   90.00
_cell.angle_beta   90.00
_cell.angle_gamma   90.00
#
_symmetry.space_group_name_H-M   'P 1'
#
loop_
_entity.id
_entity.type
_entity.pdbx_description
1 polymer ?
#
loop_
_entity_poly.entity_id
_entity_poly.type
_entity_poly.pdbx_seq_one_letter_code
_entity_poly.pdbx_strand_id
1 'polypeptide(L)'
;MKRINIWFYIFLIVTISSIILLVTGSPLLTLPLDEFHTIPLGTFITWLGMISLPLTIFIGCREFRNPTTKLNRILSGFLKIIIVLGILWVPISYLLAGNLSFNFSEKDTFQGGQTAMIWFWRLSYGIGIGSISILIIYLISLIFKKNKTGANKELR
;
A
#
# COMPACT_ATOMS: atom_id res chain seq x y z
N MET A 1 18.22 12.05 12.67
CA MET A 1 18.21 11.59 11.25
C MET A 1 18.46 10.09 11.10
N LYS A 2 19.42 9.45 11.80
CA LYS A 2 19.74 8.00 11.64
C LYS A 2 18.55 7.03 11.82
N ARG A 3 17.68 7.24 12.81
CA ARG A 3 16.55 6.32 13.10
C ARG A 3 15.49 6.26 12.00
N ILE A 4 15.14 7.39 11.38
CA ILE A 4 14.14 7.45 10.29
C ILE A 4 14.62 6.69 9.05
N ASN A 5 15.93 6.73 8.77
CA ASN A 5 16.50 6.03 7.63
C ASN A 5 16.41 4.51 7.82
N ILE A 6 16.62 4.02 9.05
CA ILE A 6 16.48 2.58 9.37
C ILE A 6 15.04 2.11 9.09
N TRP A 7 14.03 2.85 9.59
CA TRP A 7 12.63 2.50 9.35
C TRP A 7 12.27 2.49 7.86
N PHE A 8 12.79 3.44 7.09
CA PHE A 8 12.61 3.45 5.63
C PHE A 8 13.13 2.15 5.00
N TYR A 9 14.36 1.73 5.32
CA TYR A 9 14.92 0.50 4.76
C TYR A 9 14.18 -0.76 5.22
N ILE A 10 13.73 -0.81 6.48
CA ILE A 10 12.91 -1.93 6.98
C ILE A 10 11.63 -2.05 6.16
N PHE A 11 10.86 -0.97 6.02
CA PHE A 11 9.61 -1.02 5.24
C PHE A 11 9.84 -1.27 3.76
N LEU A 12 10.93 -0.76 3.20
CA LEU A 12 11.30 -1.02 1.81
C LEU A 12 11.61 -2.51 1.59
N ILE A 13 12.38 -3.14 2.50
CA ILE A 13 12.68 -4.57 2.44
C ILE A 13 11.39 -5.38 2.56
N VAL A 14 10.53 -5.07 3.54
CA VAL A 14 9.23 -5.77 3.71
C VAL A 14 8.38 -5.64 2.44
N THR A 15 8.32 -4.45 1.84
CA THR A 15 7.59 -4.22 0.58
C THR A 15 8.14 -5.09 -0.55
N ILE A 16 9.45 -5.06 -0.77
CA ILE A 16 10.11 -5.80 -1.85
C ILE A 16 9.95 -7.32 -1.64
N SER A 17 10.21 -7.81 -0.43
CA SER A 17 10.05 -9.24 -0.10
C SER A 17 8.61 -9.70 -0.31
N SER A 18 7.61 -8.92 0.13
CA SER A 18 6.20 -9.25 -0.07
C SER A 18 5.83 -9.31 -1.56
N ILE A 19 6.30 -8.33 -2.35
CA ILE A 19 6.09 -8.31 -3.80
C ILE A 19 6.73 -9.54 -4.47
N ILE A 20 7.97 -9.87 -4.11
CA ILE A 20 8.67 -11.04 -4.69
C ILE A 20 7.89 -12.32 -4.40
N LEU A 21 7.45 -12.53 -3.16
CA LEU A 21 6.68 -13.72 -2.79
C LEU A 21 5.35 -13.79 -3.56
N LEU A 22 4.63 -12.68 -3.67
CA LEU A 22 3.36 -12.58 -4.41
C LEU A 22 3.52 -12.84 -5.90
N VAL A 23 4.49 -12.19 -6.55
CA VAL A 23 4.72 -12.31 -8.00
C VAL A 23 5.22 -13.70 -8.37
N THR A 24 6.05 -14.32 -7.51
CA THR A 24 6.56 -15.68 -7.75
C THR A 24 5.54 -16.77 -7.42
N GLY A 25 4.41 -16.44 -6.77
CA GLY A 25 3.45 -17.44 -6.29
C GLY A 25 4.08 -18.39 -5.28
N SER A 26 4.94 -17.88 -4.39
CA SER A 26 5.72 -18.70 -3.46
C SER A 26 4.83 -19.63 -2.61
N PRO A 27 5.23 -20.91 -2.40
CA PRO A 27 4.51 -21.83 -1.51
C PRO A 27 4.36 -21.32 -0.07
N LEU A 28 5.22 -20.39 0.36
CA LEU A 28 5.09 -19.74 1.67
C LEU A 28 3.77 -18.98 1.83
N LEU A 29 3.15 -18.53 0.73
CA LEU A 29 1.88 -17.80 0.78
C LEU A 29 0.69 -18.69 1.15
N THR A 30 0.76 -19.99 0.84
CA THR A 30 -0.29 -20.96 1.13
C THR A 30 0.03 -21.80 2.36
N LEU A 31 1.16 -21.54 3.03
CA LEU A 31 1.52 -22.24 4.26
C LEU A 31 0.46 -21.98 5.35
N PRO A 32 -0.20 -23.01 5.89
CA PRO A 32 -1.20 -22.88 6.93
C PRO A 32 -0.54 -22.52 8.27
N LEU A 33 -1.16 -21.64 9.05
CA LEU A 33 -0.71 -21.26 10.40
C LEU A 33 -1.57 -21.89 11.50
N ASP A 34 -2.62 -22.61 11.14
CA ASP A 34 -3.54 -23.31 12.01
C ASP A 34 -3.72 -24.77 11.56
N GLU A 35 -4.12 -25.64 12.49
CA GLU A 35 -4.35 -27.07 12.23
C GLU A 35 -5.49 -27.32 11.24
N PHE A 36 -6.45 -26.37 11.15
CA PHE A 36 -7.59 -26.47 10.24
C PHE A 36 -7.31 -25.91 8.84
N HIS A 37 -6.08 -25.45 8.56
CA HIS A 37 -5.66 -24.89 7.27
C HIS A 37 -6.49 -23.68 6.81
N THR A 38 -7.07 -22.92 7.74
CA THR A 38 -7.95 -21.78 7.45
C THR A 38 -7.25 -20.41 7.49
N ILE A 39 -6.00 -20.38 7.96
CA ILE A 39 -5.22 -19.16 8.15
C ILE A 39 -3.91 -19.25 7.36
N PRO A 40 -3.88 -18.77 6.10
CA PRO A 40 -2.67 -18.81 5.30
C PRO A 40 -1.68 -17.72 5.73
N LEU A 41 -0.39 -18.06 5.81
CA LEU A 41 0.71 -17.12 6.07
C LEU A 41 0.74 -15.98 5.04
N GLY A 42 0.31 -16.24 3.81
CA GLY A 42 0.19 -15.24 2.75
C GLY A 42 -0.73 -14.08 3.10
N THR A 43 -1.76 -14.27 3.94
CA THR A 43 -2.62 -13.17 4.41
C THR A 43 -1.81 -12.15 5.21
N PHE A 44 -0.95 -12.61 6.12
CA PHE A 44 -0.11 -11.73 6.92
C PHE A 44 1.03 -11.10 6.11
N ILE A 45 1.64 -11.85 5.19
CA ILE A 45 2.65 -11.31 4.28
C ILE A 45 2.05 -10.19 3.42
N THR A 46 0.88 -10.42 2.83
CA THR A 46 0.17 -9.42 2.02
C THR A 46 -0.22 -8.22 2.86
N TRP A 47 -0.71 -8.43 4.08
CA TRP A 47 -1.08 -7.35 5.00
C TRP A 47 0.12 -6.46 5.35
N LEU A 48 1.26 -7.07 5.69
CA LEU A 48 2.50 -6.35 5.94
C LEU A 48 2.94 -5.57 4.69
N GLY A 49 2.85 -6.15 3.50
CA GLY A 49 3.14 -5.47 2.23
C GLY A 49 2.23 -4.26 1.97
N MET A 50 0.91 -4.39 2.21
CA MET A 50 -0.09 -3.33 2.06
C MET A 50 0.15 -2.16 3.02
N ILE A 51 0.70 -2.42 4.21
CA ILE A 51 1.08 -1.39 5.18
C ILE A 51 2.44 -0.78 4.84
N SER A 52 3.43 -1.62 4.50
CA SER A 52 4.82 -1.20 4.32
C SER A 52 5.01 -0.33 3.09
N LEU A 53 4.27 -0.59 2.01
CA LEU A 53 4.38 0.19 0.77
C LEU A 53 4.10 1.69 0.98
N PRO A 54 2.91 2.10 1.45
CA PRO A 54 2.62 3.51 1.68
C PRO A 54 3.51 4.12 2.78
N LEU A 55 3.91 3.35 3.80
CA LEU A 55 4.86 3.82 4.82
C LEU A 55 6.25 4.11 4.24
N THR A 56 6.73 3.27 3.33
CA THR A 56 8.01 3.47 2.64
C THR A 56 8.00 4.81 1.90
N ILE A 57 6.91 5.10 1.19
CA ILE A 57 6.72 6.36 0.46
C ILE A 57 6.64 7.54 1.43
N PHE A 58 5.83 7.41 2.50
CA PHE A 58 5.62 8.47 3.48
C PHE A 58 6.93 8.87 4.19
N ILE A 59 7.76 7.88 4.56
CA ILE A 59 9.02 8.14 5.26
C ILE A 59 10.10 8.62 4.27
N GLY A 60 10.18 7.99 3.11
CA GLY A 60 11.17 8.27 2.07
C GLY A 60 11.05 9.67 1.46
N CYS A 61 9.82 10.21 1.35
CA CYS A 61 9.60 11.56 0.83
C CYS A 61 9.37 12.55 1.97
N ARG A 62 10.34 13.43 2.23
CA ARG A 62 10.24 14.46 3.30
C ARG A 62 9.00 15.35 3.16
N GLU A 63 8.58 15.66 1.93
CA GLU A 63 7.40 16.47 1.63
C GLU A 63 6.08 15.83 2.09
N PHE A 64 6.01 14.50 2.25
CA PHE A 64 4.80 13.89 2.81
C PHE A 64 4.74 13.96 4.34
N ARG A 65 5.88 14.13 5.01
CA ARG A 65 5.94 14.38 6.45
C ARG A 65 5.76 15.85 6.80
N ASN A 66 6.40 16.72 6.03
CA ASN A 66 6.37 18.17 6.22
C ASN A 66 6.08 18.86 4.87
N PRO A 67 4.81 18.87 4.43
CA PRO A 67 4.44 19.40 3.12
C PRO A 67 4.62 20.92 3.04
N THR A 68 5.41 21.37 2.07
CA THR A 68 5.66 22.80 1.83
C THR A 68 4.70 23.42 0.82
N THR A 69 4.06 22.61 -0.04
CA THR A 69 3.11 23.06 -1.07
C THR A 69 1.70 22.54 -0.83
N LYS A 70 0.69 23.22 -1.41
CA LYS A 70 -0.72 22.77 -1.33
C LYS A 70 -0.90 21.37 -1.91
N LEU A 71 -0.29 21.08 -3.06
CA LEU A 71 -0.34 19.75 -3.70
C LEU A 71 0.24 18.68 -2.77
N ASN A 72 1.44 18.91 -2.21
CA ASN A 72 2.07 17.94 -1.30
C ASN A 72 1.25 17.73 -0.02
N ARG A 73 0.53 18.74 0.46
CA ARG A 73 -0.38 18.61 1.60
C ARG A 73 -1.56 17.69 1.27
N ILE A 74 -2.15 17.85 0.09
CA ILE A 74 -3.24 16.98 -0.39
C ILE A 74 -2.73 15.53 -0.56
N LEU A 75 -1.60 15.35 -1.25
CA LEU A 75 -0.99 14.04 -1.47
C LEU A 75 -0.61 13.36 -0.15
N SER A 76 -0.05 14.10 0.81
CA SER A 76 0.24 13.61 2.17
C SER A 76 -1.02 13.14 2.89
N GLY A 77 -2.13 13.90 2.77
CA GLY A 77 -3.43 13.53 3.34
C GLY A 77 -3.94 12.20 2.77
N PHE A 78 -3.97 12.07 1.44
CA PHE A 78 -4.38 10.82 0.79
C PHE A 78 -3.48 9.66 1.18
N LEU A 79 -2.16 9.85 1.23
CA LEU A 79 -1.22 8.80 1.62
C LEU A 79 -1.47 8.31 3.05
N LYS A 80 -1.79 9.21 3.99
CA LYS A 80 -2.17 8.83 5.37
C LYS A 80 -3.46 8.02 5.42
N ILE A 81 -4.46 8.39 4.61
CA ILE A 81 -5.70 7.60 4.48
C ILE A 81 -5.37 6.20 3.97
N ILE A 82 -4.52 6.08 2.95
CA ILE A 82 -4.10 4.78 2.41
C ILE A 82 -3.36 3.95 3.46
N ILE A 83 -2.51 4.55 4.30
CA ILE A 83 -1.86 3.84 5.43
C ILE A 83 -2.92 3.25 6.37
N VAL A 84 -3.92 4.05 6.75
CA VAL A 84 -5.02 3.59 7.62
C VAL A 84 -5.80 2.45 6.96
N LEU A 85 -6.11 2.58 5.66
CA LEU A 85 -6.77 1.51 4.90
C LEU A 85 -5.90 0.24 4.82
N GLY A 86 -4.59 0.37 4.69
CA GLY A 86 -3.65 -0.76 4.75
C GLY A 86 -3.67 -1.48 6.10
N ILE A 87 -3.71 -0.73 7.21
CA ILE A 87 -3.84 -1.30 8.56
C ILE A 87 -5.19 -2.02 8.70
N LEU A 88 -6.28 -1.41 8.20
CA LEU A 88 -7.62 -1.97 8.27
C LEU A 88 -7.91 -3.05 7.21
N TRP A 89 -6.95 -3.36 6.33
CA TRP A 89 -7.17 -4.25 5.20
C TRP A 89 -7.63 -5.65 5.63
N VAL A 90 -6.95 -6.30 6.60
CA VAL A 90 -7.37 -7.63 7.10
C VAL A 90 -8.74 -7.58 7.78
N PRO A 91 -9.02 -6.68 8.75
CA PRO A 91 -10.35 -6.58 9.37
C PRO A 91 -11.48 -6.40 8.35
N ILE A 92 -11.31 -5.47 7.39
CA ILE A 92 -12.34 -5.22 6.37
C ILE A 92 -12.50 -6.45 5.47
N SER A 93 -11.38 -7.06 5.05
CA SER A 93 -11.40 -8.25 4.17
C SER A 93 -12.04 -9.45 4.87
N TYR A 94 -11.82 -9.62 6.18
CA TYR A 94 -12.47 -10.65 6.97
C TYR A 94 -13.99 -10.41 7.06
N LEU A 95 -14.43 -9.16 7.28
CA LEU A 95 -15.86 -8.84 7.26
C LEU A 95 -16.49 -9.10 5.89
N LEU A 96 -15.75 -8.87 4.80
CA LEU A 96 -16.20 -9.13 3.44
C LEU A 96 -16.25 -10.62 3.10
N ALA A 97 -15.25 -11.42 3.49
CA ALA A 97 -15.13 -12.82 3.09
C ALA A 97 -15.73 -13.82 4.11
N GLY A 98 -15.75 -13.46 5.40
CA GLY A 98 -16.12 -14.34 6.51
C GLY A 98 -15.02 -15.31 6.96
N ASN A 99 -13.80 -15.21 6.40
CA ASN A 99 -12.67 -16.08 6.70
C ASN A 99 -11.33 -15.35 6.45
N LEU A 100 -10.23 -15.88 7.01
CA LEU A 100 -8.88 -15.28 6.88
C LEU A 100 -8.13 -15.70 5.62
N SER A 101 -8.65 -16.68 4.87
CA SER A 101 -8.15 -17.04 3.53
C SER A 101 -8.70 -16.13 2.43
N PHE A 102 -9.65 -15.25 2.76
CA PHE A 102 -10.37 -14.39 1.82
C PHE A 102 -10.96 -15.13 0.62
N ASN A 103 -11.53 -16.31 0.88
CA ASN A 103 -12.21 -17.10 -0.15
C ASN A 103 -13.60 -16.51 -0.44
N PHE A 104 -13.92 -16.41 -1.73
CA PHE A 104 -15.22 -15.96 -2.23
C PHE A 104 -15.83 -17.03 -3.13
N SER A 105 -17.16 -17.15 -3.11
CA SER A 105 -17.92 -18.13 -3.89
C SER A 105 -19.13 -17.49 -4.56
N GLU A 106 -19.69 -18.15 -5.56
CA GLU A 106 -20.94 -17.72 -6.19
C GLU A 106 -22.11 -18.05 -5.25
N LYS A 107 -22.60 -17.05 -4.54
CA LYS A 107 -23.75 -17.14 -3.65
C LYS A 107 -24.49 -15.81 -3.58
N ASP A 108 -25.79 -15.88 -3.30
CA ASP A 108 -26.67 -14.71 -3.24
C ASP A 108 -26.45 -13.84 -2.01
N THR A 109 -25.73 -14.34 -1.00
CA THR A 109 -25.40 -13.59 0.22
C THR A 109 -24.23 -12.64 -0.01
N PHE A 110 -24.30 -11.44 0.59
CA PHE A 110 -23.24 -10.44 0.43
C PHE A 110 -21.88 -10.93 0.94
N GLN A 111 -21.79 -11.32 2.21
CA GLN A 111 -20.54 -11.76 2.82
C GLN A 111 -20.04 -13.06 2.17
N GLY A 112 -18.85 -13.03 1.60
CA GLY A 112 -18.23 -14.13 0.85
C GLY A 112 -18.80 -14.31 -0.57
N GLY A 113 -19.75 -13.48 -0.99
CA GLY A 113 -20.33 -13.49 -2.33
C GLY A 113 -19.54 -12.63 -3.33
N GLN A 114 -19.97 -12.64 -4.60
CA GLN A 114 -19.29 -11.91 -5.69
C GLN A 114 -19.25 -10.39 -5.46
N THR A 115 -20.30 -9.80 -4.90
CA THR A 115 -20.31 -8.34 -4.63
C THR A 115 -19.25 -7.97 -3.59
N ALA A 116 -19.10 -8.76 -2.52
CA ALA A 116 -18.04 -8.54 -1.53
C ALA A 116 -16.64 -8.74 -2.12
N MET A 117 -16.47 -9.70 -3.04
CA MET A 117 -15.23 -9.92 -3.78
C MET A 117 -14.81 -8.67 -4.58
N ILE A 118 -15.75 -8.01 -5.25
CA ILE A 118 -15.47 -6.76 -5.98
C ILE A 118 -14.96 -5.67 -5.03
N TRP A 119 -15.59 -5.50 -3.88
CA TRP A 119 -15.15 -4.53 -2.87
C TRP A 119 -13.78 -4.87 -2.28
N PHE A 120 -13.51 -6.16 -2.04
CA PHE A 120 -12.21 -6.65 -1.61
C PHE A 120 -11.12 -6.25 -2.61
N TRP A 121 -11.33 -6.51 -3.91
CA TRP A 121 -10.34 -6.14 -4.93
C TRP A 121 -10.17 -4.64 -5.09
N ARG A 122 -11.26 -3.86 -5.00
CA ARG A 122 -11.19 -2.39 -5.02
C ARG A 122 -10.36 -1.84 -3.87
N LEU A 123 -10.51 -2.40 -2.67
CA LEU A 123 -9.71 -2.03 -1.52
C LEU A 123 -8.23 -2.41 -1.73
N SER A 124 -7.97 -3.66 -2.11
CA SER A 124 -6.61 -4.21 -2.32
C SER A 124 -5.85 -3.43 -3.40
N TYR A 125 -6.44 -3.26 -4.58
CA TYR A 125 -5.83 -2.47 -5.65
C TYR A 125 -5.78 -0.98 -5.31
N GLY A 126 -6.78 -0.45 -4.61
CA GLY A 126 -6.81 0.94 -4.17
C GLY A 126 -5.61 1.31 -3.29
N ILE A 127 -5.22 0.43 -2.37
CA ILE A 127 -4.04 0.64 -1.52
C ILE A 127 -2.76 0.60 -2.36
N GLY A 128 -2.57 -0.46 -3.15
CA GLY A 128 -1.35 -0.65 -3.95
C GLY A 128 -1.17 0.44 -5.02
N ILE A 129 -2.15 0.55 -5.92
CA ILE A 129 -2.13 1.51 -7.03
C ILE A 129 -2.15 2.94 -6.48
N GLY A 130 -3.02 3.23 -5.50
CA GLY A 130 -3.12 4.58 -4.92
C GLY A 130 -1.79 5.06 -4.32
N SER A 131 -1.07 4.18 -3.63
CA SER A 131 0.26 4.49 -3.08
C SER A 131 1.25 4.88 -4.18
N ILE A 132 1.33 4.05 -5.23
CA ILE A 132 2.24 4.28 -6.36
C ILE A 132 1.86 5.53 -7.16
N SER A 133 0.56 5.75 -7.41
CA SER A 133 0.06 6.94 -8.11
C SER A 133 0.44 8.22 -7.37
N ILE A 134 0.33 8.26 -6.04
CA ILE A 134 0.76 9.42 -5.24
C ILE A 134 2.26 9.70 -5.43
N LEU A 135 3.10 8.66 -5.39
CA LEU A 135 4.54 8.81 -5.63
C LEU A 135 4.82 9.35 -7.03
N ILE A 136 4.16 8.80 -8.06
CA ILE A 136 4.33 9.24 -9.45
C ILE A 136 3.94 10.72 -9.61
N ILE A 137 2.77 11.12 -9.10
CA ILE A 137 2.31 12.53 -9.17
C ILE A 137 3.32 13.45 -8.48
N TYR A 138 3.85 13.04 -7.32
CA TYR A 138 4.89 13.80 -6.64
C TYR A 138 6.17 13.92 -7.46
N LEU A 139 6.68 12.83 -8.04
CA LEU A 139 7.87 12.85 -8.89
C LEU A 139 7.68 13.76 -10.12
N ILE A 140 6.52 13.69 -10.76
CA ILE A 140 6.16 14.57 -11.88
C ILE A 140 6.18 16.04 -11.43
N SER A 141 5.63 16.35 -10.25
CA SER A 141 5.63 17.72 -9.71
C SER A 141 7.04 18.29 -9.50
N LEU A 142 8.01 17.44 -9.13
CA LEU A 142 9.40 17.85 -8.97
C LEU A 142 10.06 18.22 -10.29
N ILE A 143 9.77 17.47 -11.36
CA ILE A 143 10.29 17.74 -12.71
C ILE A 143 9.86 19.14 -13.15
N PHE A 144 8.57 19.48 -12.99
CA PHE A 144 8.06 20.81 -13.36
C PHE A 144 8.64 21.94 -12.50
N LYS A 145 8.89 21.71 -11.21
CA LYS A 145 9.51 22.72 -10.32
C LYS A 145 10.96 22.99 -10.70
N LYS A 146 11.72 21.95 -11.08
CA LYS A 146 13.11 22.07 -11.52
C LYS A 146 13.22 22.96 -12.77
N ASN A 147 12.36 22.75 -13.77
CA ASN A 147 12.40 23.50 -15.04
C ASN A 147 12.12 25.00 -14.84
N LYS A 148 11.20 25.37 -13.94
CA LYS A 148 10.94 26.78 -13.61
C LYS A 148 12.15 27.48 -12.96
N THR A 149 12.98 26.74 -12.24
CA THR A 149 14.16 27.30 -11.56
C THR A 149 15.33 27.48 -12.53
N GLY A 150 15.47 26.61 -13.53
CA GLY A 150 16.45 26.74 -14.60
C GLY A 150 16.16 27.92 -15.54
N ALA A 151 14.91 28.05 -15.99
CA ALA A 151 14.50 29.16 -16.86
C ALA A 151 14.69 30.55 -16.22
N ASN A 152 14.54 30.66 -14.89
CA ASN A 152 14.70 31.92 -14.17
C ASN A 152 16.18 32.29 -13.91
N LYS A 153 17.11 31.34 -14.12
CA LYS A 153 18.56 31.58 -14.04
C LYS A 153 19.18 32.05 -15.35
N GLU A 154 18.60 31.72 -16.49
CA GLU A 154 19.10 32.17 -17.81
C GLU A 154 18.63 33.58 -18.19
N LEU A 155 17.69 34.16 -17.42
CA LEU A 155 17.16 35.51 -17.60
C LEU A 155 17.78 36.55 -16.64
N ARG A 156 18.86 36.21 -15.95
CA ARG A 156 19.62 37.09 -15.05
C ARG A 156 21.09 37.09 -15.44
#